data_AF-A0A1J4SQP0-F1
#
_entry.id   AF-A0A1J4SQP0-F1
#
_cell.length_a   1.000
_cell.length_b   1.000
_cell.length_c   1.000
_cell.angle_alpha   90.00
_cell.angle_beta   90.00
_cell.angle_gamma   90.00
#
_symmetry.space_group_name_H-M   'P 1'
#
loop_
_entity.id
_entity.type
_entity.pdbx_description
1 polymer ?
#
loop_
_entity_poly.entity_id
_entity_poly.type
_entity_poly.pdbx_seq_one_letter_code
_entity_poly.pdbx_strand_id
1 'polypeptide(L)'
;MFLYILFFSGLIVPRTFAADQHAGHGGALAVMPVLYYMPDTKMGYGAMGGYFKRLPGAEQASTLHGMFSYTELKQFNTLLMGEYYPPGKKTYFMGYIQYLHFPDEFSGIGDKMGMVEKYTADITIVELNPAYNLSDRFRAGPKIYYRKERLPEVEAGKRLSQ
;
A
#
# COMPACT_ATOMS: atom_id res chain seq x y z
N MET A 1 -0.82 -8.37 21.18
CA MET A 1 -1.67 -7.17 21.32
C MET A 1 -2.06 -6.70 19.93
N PHE A 2 -3.34 -6.42 19.66
CA PHE A 2 -3.80 -5.95 18.34
C PHE A 2 -4.16 -4.46 18.45
N LEU A 3 -3.56 -3.62 17.61
CA LEU A 3 -3.95 -2.22 17.47
C LEU A 3 -4.76 -2.08 16.18
N TYR A 4 -5.98 -1.57 16.31
CA TYR A 4 -6.89 -1.29 15.19
C TYR A 4 -7.13 0.20 15.11
N ILE A 5 -6.84 0.80 13.96
CA ILE A 5 -7.11 2.22 13.69
C ILE A 5 -8.02 2.28 12.46
N LEU A 6 -9.23 2.78 12.66
CA LEU A 6 -10.18 3.11 11.60
C LEU A 6 -10.31 4.63 11.54
N PHE A 7 -9.96 5.23 10.40
CA PHE A 7 -10.16 6.66 10.14
C PHE A 7 -11.17 6.82 9.01
N PHE A 8 -12.15 7.69 9.23
CA PHE A 8 -13.06 8.18 8.20
C PHE A 8 -12.77 9.66 8.00
N SER A 9 -12.23 10.02 6.84
CA SER A 9 -12.00 11.41 6.45
C SER A 9 -12.51 11.63 5.03
N GLY A 10 -13.17 12.75 4.78
CA GLY A 10 -13.47 13.20 3.41
C GLY A 10 -12.23 13.80 2.78
N LEU A 11 -11.82 13.29 1.61
CA LEU A 11 -10.66 13.80 0.88
C LEU A 11 -11.13 14.44 -0.44
N ILE A 12 -10.70 15.68 -0.68
CA ILE A 12 -10.84 16.36 -1.98
C ILE A 12 -9.49 16.24 -2.69
N VAL A 13 -9.42 15.46 -3.76
CA VAL A 13 -8.17 15.23 -4.52
C VAL A 13 -8.30 15.85 -5.91
N PRO A 14 -7.35 16.69 -6.36
CA PRO A 14 -7.31 17.15 -7.75
C PRO A 14 -7.04 15.97 -8.70
N ARG A 15 -7.67 15.98 -9.87
CA ARG A 15 -7.49 14.93 -10.89
C ARG A 15 -6.07 15.01 -11.45
N THR A 16 -5.23 14.00 -11.19
CA THR A 16 -3.92 13.87 -11.84
C THR A 16 -4.11 13.47 -13.31
N PHE A 17 -3.41 14.17 -14.21
CA PHE A 17 -3.42 13.85 -15.64
C PHE A 17 -2.60 12.57 -15.88
N ALA A 18 -3.28 11.44 -16.08
CA ALA A 18 -2.63 10.25 -16.59
C ALA A 18 -2.31 10.47 -18.07
N ALA A 19 -1.03 10.30 -18.44
CA ALA A 19 -0.55 10.45 -19.80
C ALA A 19 -1.34 9.53 -20.75
N ASP A 20 -1.94 10.11 -21.78
CA ASP A 20 -2.67 9.40 -22.82
C ASP A 20 -1.63 8.76 -23.76
N GLN A 21 -1.21 7.53 -23.45
CA GLN A 21 -0.51 6.68 -24.41
C GLN A 21 -1.54 5.74 -25.02
N HIS A 22 -1.61 5.75 -26.35
CA HIS A 22 -2.46 4.97 -27.24
C HIS A 22 -2.66 3.49 -26.85
N ALA A 23 -3.40 3.23 -25.77
CA ALA A 23 -3.96 1.92 -25.51
C ALA A 23 -5.15 1.78 -26.44
N GLY A 24 -4.99 0.98 -27.49
CA GLY A 24 -6.14 0.45 -28.24
C GLY A 24 -7.13 -0.23 -27.28
N HIS A 25 -8.23 -0.75 -27.79
CA HIS A 25 -9.22 -1.47 -26.97
C HIS A 25 -8.65 -2.70 -26.20
N GLY A 26 -7.38 -3.07 -26.46
CA GLY A 26 -6.62 -4.06 -25.69
C GLY A 26 -5.87 -3.44 -24.51
N GLY A 27 -5.93 -4.08 -23.34
CA GLY A 27 -5.17 -3.63 -22.17
C GLY A 27 -3.66 -3.86 -22.32
N ALA A 28 -2.86 -3.07 -21.60
CA ALA A 28 -1.41 -3.17 -21.56
C ALA A 28 -0.95 -3.76 -20.22
N LEU A 29 0.01 -4.68 -20.27
CA LEU A 29 0.65 -5.29 -19.09
C LEU A 29 2.15 -4.98 -19.12
N ALA A 30 2.69 -4.48 -18.01
CA ALA A 30 4.11 -4.29 -17.81
C ALA A 30 4.55 -5.00 -16.53
N VAL A 31 5.70 -5.68 -16.58
CA VAL A 31 6.31 -6.37 -15.43
C VAL A 31 7.80 -6.10 -15.45
N MET A 32 8.35 -5.76 -14.29
CA MET A 32 9.75 -5.43 -14.10
C MET A 32 10.30 -6.19 -12.88
N PRO A 33 11.43 -6.91 -13.02
CA PRO A 33 12.11 -7.46 -11.87
C PRO A 33 12.73 -6.33 -11.04
N VAL A 34 12.85 -6.55 -9.74
CA VAL A 34 13.48 -5.61 -8.81
C VAL A 34 14.54 -6.38 -8.00
N LEU A 35 15.72 -5.78 -7.90
CA LEU A 35 16.82 -6.24 -7.04
C LEU A 35 17.29 -5.05 -6.23
N TYR A 36 17.49 -5.23 -4.93
CA TYR A 36 17.92 -4.17 -4.02
C TYR A 36 18.74 -4.74 -2.87
N TYR A 37 19.39 -3.87 -2.10
CA TYR A 37 20.10 -4.22 -0.89
C TYR A 37 19.69 -3.27 0.25
N MET A 38 19.40 -3.83 1.42
CA MET A 38 19.14 -3.07 2.64
C MET A 38 20.08 -3.57 3.75
N PRO A 39 20.71 -2.70 4.55
CA PRO A 39 21.61 -3.12 5.62
C PRO A 39 20.99 -4.14 6.60
N ASP A 40 19.72 -3.93 6.94
CA ASP A 40 18.97 -4.71 7.94
C ASP A 40 18.41 -6.04 7.42
N THR A 41 18.12 -6.15 6.12
CA THR A 41 17.45 -7.34 5.53
C THR A 41 18.29 -8.03 4.43
N LYS A 42 19.46 -7.48 4.13
CA LYS A 42 20.41 -7.92 3.08
C LYS A 42 19.83 -7.81 1.67
N MET A 43 20.19 -8.72 0.78
CA MET A 43 19.71 -8.68 -0.59
C MET A 43 18.20 -8.92 -0.63
N GLY A 44 17.51 -8.08 -1.41
CA GLY A 44 16.11 -8.19 -1.73
C GLY A 44 15.90 -8.42 -3.21
N TYR A 45 14.93 -9.26 -3.55
CA TYR A 45 14.53 -9.55 -4.91
C TYR A 45 13.02 -9.60 -5.01
N GLY A 46 12.50 -9.30 -6.20
CA GLY A 46 11.07 -9.22 -6.38
C GLY A 46 10.68 -8.84 -7.80
N ALA A 47 9.42 -8.49 -7.95
CA ALA A 47 8.87 -7.96 -9.18
C ALA A 47 7.80 -6.92 -8.87
N MET A 48 7.70 -5.93 -9.74
CA MET A 48 6.60 -4.99 -9.78
C MET A 48 5.99 -4.96 -11.17
N GLY A 49 4.71 -4.63 -11.25
CA GLY A 49 4.02 -4.61 -12.52
C GLY A 49 2.73 -3.82 -12.48
N GLY A 50 2.17 -3.60 -13.65
CA GLY A 50 0.96 -2.82 -13.86
C GLY A 50 0.16 -3.32 -15.03
N TYR A 51 -1.15 -3.38 -14.86
CA TYR A 51 -2.11 -3.58 -15.93
C TYR A 51 -2.92 -2.29 -16.13
N PHE A 52 -3.04 -1.87 -17.39
CA PHE A 52 -3.76 -0.66 -17.78
C PHE A 52 -4.82 -1.03 -18.80
N LYS A 53 -6.06 -0.59 -18.59
CA LYS A 53 -7.15 -0.84 -19.54
C LYS A 53 -8.15 0.31 -19.54
N ARG A 54 -8.38 0.90 -20.72
CA ARG A 54 -9.51 1.79 -20.95
C ARG A 54 -10.75 0.95 -21.24
N LEU A 55 -11.77 1.10 -20.40
CA LEU A 55 -13.06 0.43 -20.61
C LEU A 55 -13.85 1.15 -21.71
N PRO A 56 -14.70 0.45 -22.48
CA PRO A 56 -15.58 1.09 -23.45
C PRO A 56 -16.43 2.19 -22.80
N GLY A 57 -16.37 3.42 -23.32
CA GLY A 57 -17.10 4.57 -22.78
C GLY A 57 -16.53 5.17 -21.49
N ALA A 58 -15.37 4.70 -21.00
CA ALA A 58 -14.61 5.35 -19.95
C ALA A 58 -13.62 6.36 -20.54
N GLU A 59 -13.52 7.54 -19.92
CA GLU A 59 -12.56 8.57 -20.35
C GLU A 59 -11.11 8.24 -20.00
N GLN A 60 -10.93 7.57 -18.87
CA GLN A 60 -9.62 7.29 -18.29
C GLN A 60 -9.40 5.79 -18.24
N ALA A 61 -8.14 5.37 -18.38
CA ALA A 61 -7.77 3.98 -18.21
C ALA A 61 -7.84 3.61 -16.73
N SER A 62 -8.45 2.46 -16.44
CA SER A 62 -8.32 1.81 -15.14
C SER A 62 -6.95 1.16 -15.03
N THR A 63 -6.39 1.18 -13.82
CA THR A 63 -5.05 0.67 -13.54
C THR A 63 -5.08 -0.32 -12.39
N LEU A 64 -4.20 -1.31 -12.46
CA LEU A 64 -3.94 -2.24 -11.37
C LEU A 64 -2.44 -2.49 -11.31
N HIS A 65 -1.81 -2.05 -10.23
CA HIS A 65 -0.40 -2.14 -9.98
C HIS A 65 -0.12 -3.02 -8.78
N GLY A 66 0.98 -3.75 -8.82
CA GLY A 66 1.41 -4.53 -7.68
C GLY A 66 2.91 -4.64 -7.59
N MET A 67 3.37 -4.96 -6.40
CA MET A 67 4.74 -5.29 -6.10
C MET A 67 4.78 -6.46 -5.15
N PHE A 68 5.72 -7.36 -5.37
CA PHE A 68 6.12 -8.39 -4.43
C PHE A 68 7.63 -8.34 -4.27
N SER A 69 8.10 -8.36 -3.04
CA SER A 69 9.53 -8.48 -2.75
C SER A 69 9.78 -9.39 -1.56
N TYR A 70 10.93 -10.04 -1.59
CA TYR A 70 11.42 -10.96 -0.57
C TYR A 70 12.91 -10.71 -0.37
N THR A 71 13.41 -10.91 0.84
CA THR A 71 14.80 -10.68 1.22
C THR A 71 15.46 -11.93 1.76
N GLU A 72 16.79 -12.00 1.74
CA GLU A 72 17.55 -13.14 2.29
C GLU A 72 17.26 -13.42 3.76
N LEU A 73 16.96 -12.37 4.54
CA LEU A 73 16.60 -12.50 5.96
C LEU A 73 15.10 -12.76 6.19
N LYS A 74 14.38 -13.22 5.15
CA LYS A 74 12.98 -13.67 5.17
C LYS A 74 11.94 -12.57 5.39
N GLN A 75 12.29 -11.30 5.21
CA GLN A 75 11.32 -10.21 5.13
C GLN A 75 10.66 -10.21 3.76
N PHE A 76 9.38 -9.85 3.73
CA PHE A 76 8.64 -9.74 2.48
C PHE A 76 7.61 -8.60 2.53
N ASN A 77 7.33 -8.04 1.35
CA ASN A 77 6.38 -6.94 1.17
C ASN A 77 5.59 -7.19 -0.11
N THR A 78 4.28 -7.27 0.04
CA THR A 78 3.32 -7.40 -1.04
C THR A 78 2.42 -6.18 -1.04
N LEU A 79 2.30 -5.53 -2.19
CA LEU A 79 1.47 -4.35 -2.39
C LEU A 79 0.60 -4.57 -3.63
N LEU A 80 -0.66 -4.16 -3.54
CA LEU A 80 -1.59 -4.09 -4.66
C LEU A 80 -2.35 -2.76 -4.58
N MET A 81 -2.31 -1.98 -5.65
CA MET A 81 -3.00 -0.70 -5.77
C MET A 81 -3.77 -0.66 -7.08
N GLY A 82 -5.01 -0.20 -7.05
CA GLY A 82 -5.84 -0.12 -8.24
C GLY A 82 -6.66 1.14 -8.30
N GLU A 83 -6.84 1.65 -9.51
CA GLU A 83 -7.76 2.73 -9.81
C GLU A 83 -8.77 2.25 -10.86
N TYR A 84 -10.05 2.40 -10.55
CA TYR A 84 -11.14 2.00 -11.42
C TYR A 84 -11.94 3.21 -11.86
N TYR A 85 -11.99 3.39 -13.18
CA TYR A 85 -12.69 4.47 -13.88
C TYR A 85 -13.85 3.88 -14.69
N PRO A 86 -15.05 3.74 -14.10
CA PRO A 86 -16.20 3.22 -14.80
C PRO A 86 -16.67 4.17 -15.92
N PRO A 87 -17.40 3.65 -16.92
CA PRO A 87 -18.04 4.47 -17.95
C PRO A 87 -18.99 5.51 -17.34
N GLY A 88 -19.14 6.66 -18.01
CA GLY A 88 -20.13 7.68 -17.63
C GLY A 88 -19.68 8.71 -16.60
N LYS A 89 -18.38 8.78 -16.24
CA LYS A 89 -17.74 9.88 -15.49
C LYS A 89 -18.29 10.19 -14.09
N LYS A 90 -19.22 9.44 -13.52
CA LYS A 90 -19.85 9.82 -12.25
C LYS A 90 -19.05 9.37 -11.04
N THR A 91 -18.38 8.24 -11.15
CA THR A 91 -17.76 7.54 -10.03
C THR A 91 -16.29 7.23 -10.31
N TYR A 92 -15.54 7.08 -9.24
CA TYR A 92 -14.14 6.72 -9.21
C TYR A 92 -13.90 5.84 -8.00
N PHE A 93 -13.03 4.83 -8.13
CA PHE A 93 -12.65 3.98 -7.01
C PHE A 93 -11.14 3.82 -7.00
N MET A 94 -10.53 4.06 -5.84
CA MET A 94 -9.14 3.72 -5.59
C MET A 94 -9.06 2.71 -4.46
N GLY A 95 -8.22 1.70 -4.62
CA GLY A 95 -7.95 0.68 -3.61
C GLY A 95 -6.46 0.47 -3.43
N TYR A 96 -6.06 0.18 -2.19
CA TYR A 96 -4.69 -0.13 -1.81
C TYR A 96 -4.71 -1.24 -0.76
N ILE A 97 -3.92 -2.27 -0.97
CA ILE A 97 -3.73 -3.38 -0.04
C ILE A 97 -2.23 -3.60 0.08
N GLN A 98 -1.73 -3.67 1.31
CA GLN A 98 -0.35 -4.00 1.57
C GLN A 98 -0.24 -4.99 2.72
N TYR A 99 0.66 -5.95 2.56
CA TYR A 99 1.08 -6.84 3.63
C TYR A 99 2.60 -6.81 3.73
N LEU A 100 3.10 -6.46 4.91
CA LEU A 100 4.53 -6.34 5.21
C LEU A 100 4.90 -7.27 6.35
N HIS A 101 6.03 -7.93 6.20
CA HIS A 101 6.77 -8.62 7.25
C HIS A 101 8.19 -8.06 7.24
N PHE A 102 8.43 -7.01 8.03
CA PHE A 102 9.69 -6.24 8.02
C PHE A 102 10.16 -5.91 9.45
N PRO A 103 11.47 -5.75 9.68
CA PRO A 103 12.00 -5.24 10.94
C PRO A 103 11.52 -3.82 11.14
N ASP A 104 10.99 -3.56 12.32
CA ASP A 104 10.63 -2.24 12.82
C ASP A 104 11.47 -1.96 14.07
N GLU A 105 11.67 -0.68 14.36
CA GLU A 105 12.51 -0.22 15.47
C GLU A 105 11.64 0.48 16.51
N PHE A 106 11.52 -0.11 17.71
CA PHE A 106 10.90 0.60 18.82
C PHE A 106 11.96 1.45 19.51
N SER A 107 11.84 2.77 19.38
CA SER A 107 12.56 3.72 20.23
C SER A 107 11.72 3.99 21.48
N GLY A 108 12.05 3.36 22.60
CA GLY A 108 11.38 3.65 23.87
C GLY A 108 11.58 5.10 24.30
N ILE A 109 10.49 5.80 24.62
CA ILE A 109 10.55 7.12 25.29
C ILE A 109 10.63 6.86 26.79
N GLY A 110 11.85 6.81 27.33
CA GLY A 110 12.13 6.62 28.75
C GLY A 110 13.62 6.84 29.07
N ASP A 111 13.95 7.04 30.34
CA ASP A 111 15.23 7.55 30.90
C ASP A 111 16.52 6.77 30.53
N LYS A 112 16.42 5.70 29.73
CA LYS A 112 17.54 4.96 29.17
C LYS A 112 17.62 5.19 27.66
N MET A 113 18.11 6.37 27.27
CA MET A 113 18.55 6.63 25.90
C MET A 113 19.59 5.57 25.49
N GLY A 114 19.25 4.70 24.53
CA GLY A 114 20.23 3.84 23.87
C GLY A 114 19.83 2.40 23.56
N MET A 115 18.68 1.90 24.04
CA MET A 115 18.22 0.53 23.73
C MET A 115 17.24 0.57 22.56
N VAL A 116 17.73 0.35 21.34
CA VAL A 116 16.89 0.10 20.16
C VAL A 116 16.58 -1.40 20.14
N GLU A 117 15.33 -1.76 20.39
CA GLU A 117 14.88 -3.15 20.26
C GLU A 117 14.31 -3.37 18.85
N LYS A 118 14.99 -4.23 18.08
CA LYS A 118 14.54 -4.66 16.75
C LYS A 118 13.49 -5.76 16.90
N TYR A 119 12.31 -5.56 16.33
CA TYR A 119 11.27 -6.60 16.24
C TYR A 119 10.78 -6.70 14.80
N THR A 120 10.31 -7.89 14.39
CA THR A 120 9.70 -8.06 13.07
C THR A 120 8.19 -8.02 13.21
N ALA A 121 7.54 -7.06 12.56
CA ALA A 121 6.09 -6.90 12.62
C ALA A 121 5.41 -7.48 11.39
N ASP A 122 4.24 -8.10 11.58
CA ASP A 122 3.30 -8.36 10.49
C ASP A 122 2.29 -7.21 10.42
N ILE A 123 2.32 -6.46 9.32
CA ILE A 123 1.45 -5.30 9.11
C ILE A 123 0.59 -5.54 7.88
N THR A 124 -0.73 -5.47 8.05
CA THR A 124 -1.70 -5.43 6.95
C THR A 124 -2.35 -4.06 6.88
N ILE A 125 -2.33 -3.44 5.71
CA ILE A 125 -2.97 -2.17 5.41
C ILE A 125 -3.98 -2.39 4.29
N VAL A 126 -5.19 -1.90 4.48
CA VAL A 126 -6.23 -1.84 3.44
C VAL A 126 -6.78 -0.42 3.42
N GLU A 127 -6.80 0.19 2.25
CA GLU A 127 -7.40 1.50 2.03
C GLU A 127 -8.31 1.45 0.80
N LEU A 128 -9.51 2.01 0.95
CA LEU A 128 -10.50 2.14 -0.11
C LEU A 128 -11.01 3.58 -0.15
N ASN A 129 -11.05 4.17 -1.35
CA ASN A 129 -11.52 5.54 -1.58
C ASN A 129 -12.53 5.55 -2.74
N PRO A 130 -13.79 5.12 -2.53
CA PRO A 130 -14.86 5.38 -3.48
C PRO A 130 -15.15 6.89 -3.51
N ALA A 131 -15.28 7.49 -4.69
CA ALA A 131 -15.57 8.90 -4.86
C ALA A 131 -16.57 9.15 -6.00
N TYR A 132 -17.31 10.25 -5.85
CA TYR A 132 -18.21 10.79 -6.86
C TYR A 132 -17.67 12.11 -7.41
N ASN A 133 -17.85 12.33 -8.70
CA ASN A 133 -17.50 13.59 -9.34
C ASN A 133 -18.57 14.64 -9.02
N LEU A 134 -18.19 15.70 -8.31
CA LEU A 134 -19.06 16.84 -8.00
C LEU A 134 -19.08 17.85 -9.15
N SER A 135 -17.98 17.89 -9.92
CA SER A 135 -17.82 18.68 -11.14
C SER A 135 -16.74 18.04 -12.01
N ASP A 136 -16.43 18.64 -13.16
CA ASP A 136 -15.32 18.19 -14.01
C ASP A 136 -13.94 18.27 -13.31
N ARG A 137 -13.83 19.09 -12.24
CA ARG A 137 -12.57 19.37 -11.53
C ARG A 137 -12.48 18.73 -10.15
N PHE A 138 -13.61 18.43 -9.52
CA PHE A 138 -13.65 18.02 -8.12
C PHE A 138 -14.35 16.67 -7.94
N ARG A 139 -13.77 15.84 -7.07
CA ARG A 139 -14.34 14.59 -6.59
C ARG A 139 -14.43 14.62 -5.07
N ALA A 140 -15.44 13.96 -4.53
CA ALA A 140 -15.59 13.77 -3.09
C ALA A 140 -16.07 12.36 -2.79
N GLY A 141 -15.58 11.81 -1.69
CA GLY A 141 -15.94 10.47 -1.24
C GLY A 141 -15.31 10.13 0.10
N PRO A 142 -15.80 9.07 0.77
CA PRO A 142 -15.19 8.60 2.01
C PRO A 142 -13.85 7.91 1.74
N LYS A 143 -12.90 8.09 2.65
CA LYS A 143 -11.73 7.22 2.80
C LYS A 143 -12.01 6.19 3.88
N ILE A 144 -11.84 4.92 3.55
CA ILE A 144 -11.91 3.79 4.47
C ILE A 144 -10.48 3.27 4.63
N TYR A 145 -9.92 3.39 5.83
CA TYR A 145 -8.57 2.93 6.13
C TYR A 145 -8.59 1.91 7.26
N TYR A 146 -7.92 0.78 7.04
CA TYR A 146 -7.73 -0.28 8.01
C TYR A 146 -6.26 -0.64 8.09
N ARG A 147 -5.72 -0.63 9.31
CA ARG A 147 -4.39 -1.15 9.62
C ARG A 147 -4.50 -2.18 10.74
N LYS A 148 -3.88 -3.33 10.54
CA LYS A 148 -3.69 -4.38 11.53
C LYS A 148 -2.21 -4.64 11.68
N GLU A 149 -1.75 -4.64 12.92
CA GLU A 149 -0.38 -4.94 13.26
C GLU A 149 -0.35 -6.10 14.27
N ARG A 150 0.48 -7.10 13.99
CA ARG A 150 0.78 -8.19 14.91
C ARG A 150 2.24 -8.08 15.29
N LEU A 151 2.45 -7.71 16.56
CA LEU A 151 3.75 -7.82 17.21
C LEU A 151 4.01 -9.29 17.56
N PRO A 152 5.22 -9.81 17.36
CA PRO A 152 5.60 -11.12 17.84
C PRO A 152 5.49 -11.15 19.37
N GLU A 153 5.04 -12.26 19.93
CA GLU A 153 5.11 -12.47 21.37
C GLU A 153 6.58 -12.45 21.79
N VAL A 154 6.94 -11.50 22.63
CA VAL A 154 8.18 -11.57 23.39
C VAL A 154 8.13 -12.89 24.17
N GLU A 155 9.11 -13.78 23.98
CA GLU A 155 9.21 -15.03 24.75
C GLU A 155 9.02 -14.72 26.24
N ALA A 156 7.97 -15.28 26.82
CA ALA A 156 7.68 -15.18 28.24
C ALA A 156 8.85 -15.81 29.03
N GLY A 157 9.80 -14.97 29.45
CA GLY A 157 11.01 -15.40 30.14
C GLY A 157 12.17 -14.39 30.11
N LYS A 158 12.21 -13.47 29.13
CA LYS A 158 13.10 -12.30 29.20
C LYS A 158 12.32 -11.09 29.67
N ARG A 159 12.50 -10.77 30.95
CA ARG A 159 11.84 -9.66 31.66
C ARG A 159 11.99 -8.34 30.92
N LEU A 160 10.86 -7.67 30.70
CA LEU A 160 10.79 -6.22 30.70
C LEU A 160 11.06 -5.77 32.15
N SER A 161 12.20 -5.09 32.37
CA SER A 161 12.71 -4.62 33.66
C SER A 161 13.20 -5.70 34.64
N GLN A 162 14.53 -5.84 34.77
CA GLN A 162 15.33 -5.21 35.84
C GLN A 162 16.80 -5.16 35.40
#